data_AF-A0A543BL48-F1
#
_entry.id   AF-A0A543BL48-F1
#
_cell.length_a   1.000
_cell.length_b   1.000
_cell.length_c   1.000
_cell.angle_alpha   90.00
_cell.angle_beta   90.00
_cell.angle_gamma   90.00
#
_symmetry.space_group_name_H-M   'P 1'
#
loop_
_entity.id
_entity.type
_entity.pdbx_description
1 polymer ?
#
loop_
_entity_poly.entity_id
_entity_poly.type
_entity_poly.pdbx_seq_one_letter_code
_entity_poly.pdbx_strand_id
1 'polypeptide(L)'
;MGKKRTQGFWSGEVWGRRKQLLKDPALWVSLVLACVTGLIAPFIPLGALYVQDLANYALLYAALSFGAAIAGAGIALGVPGDKRVRRWSNLKPQGSRYSAFQNLLFTFAWSAMIQIGLVLVSFLAIAFGTGFAVIPLGVAFSDAWFHYFVVYLAFWLWWYALFELSAVVRIFMQVAGAIVKENVLNVDEGGKEESATGGGPEAKKSLILPHD
;
A
#
# COMPACT_ATOMS: atom_id res chain seq x y z
N MET A 1 -30.61 24.65 0.08
CA MET A 1 -29.25 24.08 0.24
C MET A 1 -29.24 22.65 -0.27
N GLY A 2 -28.74 22.40 -1.48
CA GLY A 2 -28.64 21.03 -1.99
C GLY A 2 -27.58 20.24 -1.23
N LYS A 3 -27.97 19.15 -0.56
CA LYS A 3 -27.03 18.17 0.01
C LYS A 3 -26.12 17.68 -1.13
N LYS A 4 -24.87 18.15 -1.16
CA LYS A 4 -23.84 17.54 -2.03
C LYS A 4 -23.72 16.09 -1.59
N ARG A 5 -24.26 15.15 -2.38
CA ARG A 5 -24.00 13.72 -2.17
C ARG A 5 -22.49 13.55 -2.11
N THR A 6 -22.00 13.05 -0.98
CA THR A 6 -20.63 12.55 -0.86
C THR A 6 -20.40 11.58 -2.02
N GLN A 7 -19.50 11.93 -2.93
CA GLN A 7 -19.15 11.04 -4.03
C GLN A 7 -18.55 9.78 -3.41
N GLY A 8 -19.09 8.61 -3.75
CA GLY A 8 -18.60 7.33 -3.23
C GLY A 8 -17.16 7.08 -3.66
N PHE A 9 -16.45 6.20 -2.95
CA PHE A 9 -15.04 5.86 -3.24
C PHE A 9 -14.80 5.56 -4.73
N TRP A 10 -15.66 4.75 -5.34
CA TRP A 10 -15.55 4.40 -6.75
C TRP A 10 -15.76 5.58 -7.71
N SER A 11 -16.78 6.40 -7.50
CA SER A 11 -17.12 7.48 -8.44
C SER A 11 -16.33 8.78 -8.21
N GLY A 12 -15.90 9.05 -6.98
CA GLY A 12 -15.16 10.25 -6.60
C GLY A 12 -13.64 10.06 -6.59
N GLU A 13 -13.15 9.03 -5.91
CA GLU A 13 -11.71 8.81 -5.72
C GLU A 13 -11.12 7.99 -6.87
N VAL A 14 -11.62 6.77 -7.11
CA VAL A 14 -11.07 5.87 -8.15
C VAL A 14 -11.24 6.48 -9.54
N TRP A 15 -12.46 6.89 -9.90
CA TRP A 15 -12.72 7.46 -11.22
C TRP A 15 -12.07 8.84 -11.42
N GLY A 16 -11.93 9.61 -10.33
CA GLY A 16 -11.18 10.87 -10.32
C GLY A 16 -9.69 10.68 -10.58
N ARG A 17 -9.13 9.57 -10.10
CA ARG A 17 -7.72 9.18 -10.24
C ARG A 17 -7.46 8.23 -11.41
N ARG A 18 -8.44 7.90 -12.25
CA ARG A 18 -8.30 6.93 -13.36
C ARG A 18 -7.10 7.19 -14.28
N LYS A 19 -6.79 8.45 -14.57
CA LYS A 19 -5.64 8.82 -15.40
C LYS A 19 -4.29 8.54 -14.70
N GLN A 20 -4.24 8.64 -13.38
CA GLN A 20 -3.07 8.31 -12.59
C GLN A 20 -2.90 6.79 -12.52
N LEU A 21 -3.98 6.05 -12.26
CA LEU A 21 -3.98 4.58 -12.26
C LEU A 21 -3.54 4.00 -13.61
N LEU A 22 -4.09 4.51 -14.73
CA LEU A 22 -3.70 4.07 -16.07
C LEU A 22 -2.28 4.47 -16.47
N LYS A 23 -1.68 5.45 -15.81
CA LYS A 23 -0.28 5.85 -16.02
C LYS A 23 0.66 5.21 -15.01
N ASP A 24 0.15 4.38 -14.10
CA ASP A 24 0.95 3.72 -13.11
C ASP A 24 1.87 2.70 -13.79
N PRO A 25 3.21 2.84 -13.65
CA PRO A 25 4.15 1.86 -14.18
C PRO A 25 3.86 0.45 -13.67
N ALA A 26 3.35 0.29 -12.44
CA ALA A 26 3.03 -1.03 -11.88
C ALA A 26 1.99 -1.78 -12.71
N LEU A 27 1.01 -1.05 -13.28
CA LEU A 27 -0.02 -1.63 -14.14
C LEU A 27 0.57 -2.12 -15.48
N TRP A 28 1.48 -1.34 -16.07
CA TRP A 28 2.09 -1.72 -17.35
C TRP A 28 3.13 -2.82 -17.20
N VAL A 29 3.94 -2.75 -16.15
CA VAL A 29 4.93 -3.79 -15.85
C VAL A 29 4.24 -5.10 -15.49
N SER A 30 3.12 -5.08 -14.75
CA SER A 30 2.36 -6.30 -14.47
C SER A 30 1.76 -6.92 -15.73
N LEU A 31 1.29 -6.11 -16.70
CA LEU A 31 0.81 -6.62 -18.00
C LEU A 31 1.94 -7.32 -18.75
N VAL A 32 3.11 -6.70 -18.84
CA VAL A 32 4.28 -7.29 -19.51
C VAL A 32 4.70 -8.58 -18.81
N LEU A 33 4.78 -8.59 -17.48
CA LEU A 33 5.14 -9.79 -16.73
C LEU A 33 4.11 -10.90 -16.87
N ALA A 34 2.82 -10.58 -16.91
CA ALA A 34 1.77 -11.57 -17.16
C ALA A 34 1.89 -12.21 -18.54
N CYS A 35 2.20 -11.42 -19.57
CA CYS A 35 2.48 -11.94 -20.92
C CYS A 35 3.68 -12.87 -20.89
N VAL A 36 4.78 -12.43 -20.26
CA VAL A 36 6.01 -13.22 -20.15
C VAL A 36 5.76 -14.53 -19.40
N THR A 37 5.08 -14.48 -18.25
CA THR A 37 4.75 -15.70 -17.50
C THR A 37 3.81 -16.61 -18.27
N GLY A 38 2.82 -16.06 -18.98
CA GLY A 38 1.91 -16.85 -19.80
C GLY A 38 2.61 -17.54 -20.98
N LEU A 39 3.56 -16.86 -21.62
CA LEU A 39 4.36 -17.40 -22.73
C LEU A 39 5.39 -18.43 -22.27
N ILE A 40 5.99 -18.24 -21.10
CA ILE A 40 7.02 -19.14 -20.56
C ILE A 40 6.39 -20.34 -19.86
N ALA A 41 5.20 -20.22 -19.29
CA ALA A 41 4.55 -21.28 -18.51
C ALA A 41 4.43 -22.66 -19.22
N PRO A 42 4.22 -22.76 -20.55
CA PRO A 42 4.26 -24.04 -21.27
C PRO A 42 5.66 -24.69 -21.33
N PHE A 43 6.72 -23.89 -21.23
CA PHE A 43 8.12 -24.35 -21.33
C PHE A 43 8.73 -24.71 -19.98
N ILE A 44 8.14 -24.23 -18.88
CA ILE A 44 8.53 -24.69 -17.55
C ILE A 44 7.84 -26.05 -17.37
N PRO A 45 8.56 -27.11 -16.95
CA PRO A 45 7.97 -28.40 -16.60
C PRO A 45 7.17 -28.28 -15.30
N LEU A 46 6.11 -27.47 -15.33
CA LEU A 46 5.08 -27.30 -14.31
C LEU A 46 3.95 -28.32 -14.53
N GLY A 47 4.23 -29.47 -15.15
CA GLY A 47 3.24 -30.51 -15.49
C GLY A 47 2.46 -31.08 -14.30
N ALA A 48 2.67 -30.57 -13.08
CA ALA A 48 1.97 -30.91 -11.86
C ALA A 48 1.29 -29.72 -11.15
N LEU A 49 1.34 -28.49 -11.70
CA LEU A 49 0.79 -27.32 -11.02
C LEU A 49 -0.70 -27.19 -11.34
N TYR A 50 -1.51 -27.62 -10.38
CA TYR A 50 -2.95 -27.49 -10.44
C TYR A 50 -3.36 -26.05 -10.15
N VAL A 51 -4.47 -25.63 -10.75
CA VAL A 51 -5.07 -24.30 -10.51
C VAL A 51 -5.29 -24.07 -9.02
N GLN A 52 -5.68 -25.11 -8.27
CA GLN A 52 -5.90 -25.04 -6.82
C GLN A 52 -4.64 -24.66 -6.04
N ASP A 53 -3.47 -25.17 -6.44
CA ASP A 53 -2.22 -24.94 -5.70
C ASP A 53 -1.79 -23.49 -5.87
N LEU A 54 -1.86 -22.99 -7.12
CA LEU A 54 -1.57 -21.59 -7.43
C LEU A 54 -2.55 -20.63 -6.73
N ALA A 55 -3.84 -20.99 -6.71
CA ALA A 55 -4.86 -20.21 -6.02
C ALA A 55 -4.66 -20.19 -4.49
N ASN A 56 -4.22 -21.30 -3.89
CA ASN A 56 -3.88 -21.34 -2.47
C ASN A 56 -2.69 -20.45 -2.13
N TYR A 57 -1.63 -20.44 -2.96
CA TYR A 57 -0.53 -19.50 -2.78
C TYR A 57 -1.00 -18.04 -2.92
N ALA A 58 -1.93 -17.77 -3.84
CA ALA A 58 -2.53 -16.44 -4.02
C ALA A 58 -3.37 -16.00 -2.85
N LEU A 59 -4.15 -16.90 -2.26
CA LEU A 59 -4.92 -16.61 -1.05
C LEU A 59 -3.99 -16.29 0.12
N LEU A 60 -2.97 -17.11 0.35
CA LEU A 60 -2.00 -16.88 1.43
C LEU A 60 -1.31 -15.53 1.27
N TYR A 61 -0.83 -15.25 0.06
CA TYR A 61 -0.18 -13.99 -0.27
C TYR A 61 -1.13 -12.79 -0.08
N ALA A 62 -2.35 -12.89 -0.60
CA ALA A 62 -3.34 -11.81 -0.51
C ALA A 62 -3.73 -11.53 0.94
N ALA A 63 -3.88 -12.56 1.78
CA ALA A 63 -4.17 -12.40 3.20
C ALA A 63 -3.04 -11.65 3.93
N LEU A 64 -1.79 -12.03 3.71
CA LEU A 64 -0.62 -11.36 4.28
C LEU A 64 -0.54 -9.89 3.82
N SER A 65 -0.70 -9.67 2.51
CA SER A 65 -0.66 -8.33 1.93
C SER A 65 -1.80 -7.44 2.42
N PHE A 66 -3.00 -8.00 2.58
CA PHE A 66 -4.16 -7.27 3.06
C PHE A 66 -3.98 -6.84 4.53
N GLY A 67 -3.47 -7.75 5.38
CA GLY A 67 -3.11 -7.42 6.76
C GLY A 67 -2.07 -6.29 6.83
N ALA A 68 -1.04 -6.35 5.98
CA ALA A 68 -0.02 -5.29 5.90
C ALA A 68 -0.62 -3.95 5.46
N ALA A 69 -1.54 -3.92 4.50
CA ALA A 69 -2.20 -2.70 4.05
C ALA A 69 -3.06 -2.06 5.15
N ILE A 70 -3.82 -2.87 5.91
CA ILE A 70 -4.61 -2.39 7.06
C ILE A 70 -3.70 -1.87 8.17
N ALA A 71 -2.65 -2.61 8.53
CA ALA A 71 -1.71 -2.18 9.55
C ALA A 71 -1.01 -0.87 9.16
N GLY A 72 -0.60 -0.76 7.89
CA GLY A 72 -0.02 0.46 7.32
C GLY A 72 -0.98 1.66 7.37
N ALA A 73 -2.25 1.45 7.01
CA ALA A 73 -3.28 2.48 7.15
C ALA A 73 -3.49 2.88 8.62
N GLY A 74 -3.54 1.91 9.54
CA GLY A 74 -3.66 2.14 10.98
C GLY A 74 -2.49 2.96 11.53
N ILE A 75 -1.26 2.66 11.12
CA ILE A 75 -0.06 3.40 11.53
C ILE A 75 -0.05 4.81 10.93
N ALA A 76 -0.43 4.95 9.66
CA ALA A 76 -0.54 6.24 8.99
C ALA A 76 -1.61 7.16 9.62
N LEU A 77 -2.66 6.58 10.21
CA LEU A 77 -3.72 7.32 10.90
C LEU A 77 -3.43 7.54 12.39
N GLY A 78 -2.82 6.55 13.06
CA GLY A 78 -2.69 6.53 14.51
C GLY A 78 -1.39 7.14 15.06
N VAL A 79 -0.30 7.14 14.29
CA VAL A 79 0.99 7.66 14.74
C VAL A 79 1.18 9.18 14.59
N PRO A 80 0.66 9.86 13.56
CA PRO A 80 0.81 11.30 13.47
C PRO A 80 -0.16 12.03 14.41
N GLY A 81 0.35 12.80 15.37
CA GLY A 81 -0.48 13.71 16.18
C GLY A 81 -1.18 14.78 15.32
N ASP A 82 -2.23 15.42 15.84
CA ASP A 82 -3.14 16.33 15.10
C ASP A 82 -2.43 17.39 14.25
N LYS A 83 -1.27 17.90 14.72
CA LYS A 83 -0.43 18.86 13.99
C LYS A 83 0.16 18.27 12.70
N ARG A 84 0.57 16.99 12.70
CA ARG A 84 1.10 16.28 11.52
C ARG A 84 0.00 16.01 10.50
N VAL A 85 -1.16 15.53 10.95
CA VAL A 85 -2.31 15.28 10.06
C VAL A 85 -2.71 16.57 9.33
N ARG A 86 -2.79 17.70 10.05
CA ARG A 86 -3.04 19.02 9.45
C ARG A 86 -1.96 19.45 8.45
N ARG A 87 -0.68 19.18 8.73
CA ARG A 87 0.41 19.52 7.82
C ARG A 87 0.32 18.69 6.53
N TRP A 88 0.15 17.38 6.65
CA TRP A 88 0.08 16.46 5.50
C TRP A 88 -1.22 16.60 4.70
N SER A 89 -2.32 17.01 5.35
CA SER A 89 -3.57 17.35 4.66
C SER A 89 -3.45 18.62 3.81
N ASN A 90 -2.59 19.55 4.23
CA ASN A 90 -2.38 20.83 3.54
C ASN A 90 -1.27 20.78 2.49
N LEU A 91 -0.36 19.81 2.59
CA LEU A 91 0.67 19.57 1.58
C LEU A 91 0.04 19.00 0.30
N LYS A 92 -0.03 19.84 -0.74
CA LYS A 92 -0.39 19.45 -2.10
C LYS A 92 0.88 19.39 -2.94
N PRO A 93 1.27 18.21 -3.45
CA PRO A 93 2.37 18.09 -4.40
C PRO A 93 2.11 18.99 -5.62
N GLN A 94 3.16 19.59 -6.18
CA GLN A 94 3.05 20.48 -7.33
C GLN A 94 2.38 19.74 -8.51
N GLY A 95 1.29 20.30 -9.04
CA GLY A 95 0.48 19.67 -10.10
C GLY A 95 -0.49 18.57 -9.65
N SER A 96 -0.57 18.24 -8.36
CA SER A 96 -1.54 17.28 -7.82
C SER A 96 -2.83 17.96 -7.36
N ARG A 97 -3.98 17.40 -7.74
CA ARG A 97 -5.30 17.82 -7.23
C ARG A 97 -5.53 17.36 -5.78
N TYR A 98 -4.84 16.32 -5.35
CA TYR A 98 -5.04 15.63 -4.07
C TYR A 98 -3.88 15.92 -3.10
N SER A 99 -4.17 15.95 -1.80
CA SER A 99 -3.15 16.12 -0.76
C SER A 99 -2.28 14.87 -0.60
N ALA A 100 -1.09 15.04 -0.03
CA ALA A 100 -0.19 13.92 0.26
C ALA A 100 -0.87 12.86 1.14
N PHE A 101 -1.64 13.30 2.15
CA PHE A 101 -2.42 12.41 3.01
C PHE A 101 -3.52 11.64 2.26
N GLN A 102 -4.25 12.30 1.36
CA GLN A 102 -5.25 11.62 0.52
C GLN A 102 -4.61 10.60 -0.42
N ASN A 103 -3.44 10.90 -0.99
CA ASN A 103 -2.71 9.94 -1.83
C ASN A 103 -2.27 8.72 -1.02
N LEU A 104 -1.76 8.94 0.19
CA LEU A 104 -1.34 7.89 1.11
C LEU A 104 -2.50 6.93 1.43
N LEU A 105 -3.65 7.48 1.86
CA LEU A 105 -4.84 6.68 2.17
C LEU A 105 -5.39 5.99 0.94
N PHE A 106 -5.38 6.66 -0.21
CA PHE A 106 -5.80 6.06 -1.47
C PHE A 106 -4.92 4.86 -1.83
N THR A 107 -3.59 4.95 -1.68
CA THR A 107 -2.70 3.81 -1.97
C THR A 107 -3.02 2.63 -1.06
N PHE A 108 -3.12 2.82 0.25
CA PHE A 108 -3.47 1.70 1.15
C PHE A 108 -4.84 1.09 0.82
N ALA A 109 -5.85 1.93 0.58
CA ALA A 109 -7.19 1.47 0.23
C ALA A 109 -7.20 0.74 -1.12
N TRP A 110 -6.50 1.27 -2.13
CA TRP A 110 -6.40 0.68 -3.45
C TRP A 110 -5.68 -0.67 -3.40
N SER A 111 -4.52 -0.74 -2.76
CA SER A 111 -3.80 -2.00 -2.60
C SER A 111 -4.66 -3.04 -1.87
N ALA A 112 -5.38 -2.66 -0.81
CA ALA A 112 -6.30 -3.56 -0.11
C ALA A 112 -7.43 -4.07 -1.03
N MET A 113 -8.00 -3.20 -1.87
CA MET A 113 -9.02 -3.59 -2.86
C MET A 113 -8.47 -4.56 -3.91
N ILE A 114 -7.23 -4.37 -4.37
CA ILE A 114 -6.56 -5.29 -5.30
C ILE A 114 -6.35 -6.66 -4.63
N GLN A 115 -5.95 -6.71 -3.36
CA GLN A 115 -5.84 -7.98 -2.63
C GLN A 115 -7.20 -8.68 -2.47
N ILE A 116 -8.28 -7.95 -2.17
CA ILE A 116 -9.64 -8.53 -2.16
C ILE A 116 -10.00 -9.10 -3.53
N GLY A 117 -9.67 -8.38 -4.62
CA GLY A 117 -9.85 -8.88 -5.98
C GLY A 117 -9.11 -10.20 -6.22
N LEU A 118 -7.84 -10.29 -5.79
CA LEU A 118 -7.04 -11.50 -5.89
C LEU A 118 -7.65 -12.66 -5.09
N VAL A 119 -8.18 -12.39 -3.89
CA VAL A 119 -8.91 -13.39 -3.07
C VAL A 119 -10.13 -13.92 -3.82
N LEU A 120 -10.96 -13.04 -4.37
CA LEU A 120 -12.16 -13.44 -5.12
C LEU A 120 -11.81 -14.28 -6.36
N VAL A 121 -10.82 -13.86 -7.13
CA VAL A 121 -10.35 -14.62 -8.30
C VAL A 121 -9.80 -15.98 -7.89
N SER A 122 -9.08 -16.06 -6.77
CA SER A 122 -8.56 -17.32 -6.25
C SER A 122 -9.66 -18.26 -5.78
N PHE A 123 -10.71 -17.75 -5.14
CA PHE A 123 -11.88 -18.56 -4.78
C PHE A 123 -12.61 -19.09 -6.02
N LEU A 124 -12.79 -18.27 -7.05
CA LEU A 124 -13.38 -18.71 -8.32
C LEU A 124 -12.48 -19.77 -9.00
N ALA A 125 -11.17 -19.57 -8.98
CA ALA A 125 -10.21 -20.51 -9.53
C ALA A 125 -10.26 -21.87 -8.81
N ILE A 126 -10.42 -21.91 -7.48
CA ILE A 126 -10.60 -23.16 -6.72
C ILE A 126 -11.96 -23.78 -7.05
N ALA A 127 -13.04 -23.00 -7.03
CA ALA A 127 -14.39 -23.49 -7.23
C ALA A 127 -14.60 -24.16 -8.60
N PHE A 128 -13.97 -23.62 -9.66
CA PHE A 128 -14.15 -24.10 -11.03
C PHE A 128 -12.93 -24.84 -11.61
N GLY A 129 -11.73 -24.59 -11.08
CA GLY A 129 -10.47 -25.06 -11.65
C GLY A 129 -9.81 -26.22 -10.91
N THR A 130 -10.42 -26.73 -9.82
CA THR A 130 -9.86 -27.87 -9.07
C THR A 130 -9.67 -29.10 -9.97
N GLY A 131 -8.48 -29.70 -9.91
CA GLY A 131 -8.10 -30.86 -10.73
C GLY A 131 -7.66 -30.54 -12.16
N PHE A 132 -7.81 -29.29 -12.61
CA PHE A 132 -7.31 -28.85 -13.92
C PHE A 132 -5.88 -28.31 -13.81
N ALA A 133 -5.10 -28.58 -14.85
CA ALA A 133 -3.79 -27.96 -15.04
C ALA A 133 -3.98 -26.48 -15.41
N VAL A 134 -3.07 -25.62 -14.93
CA VAL A 134 -3.10 -24.18 -15.27
C VAL A 134 -2.97 -23.96 -16.77
N ILE A 135 -2.09 -24.73 -17.44
CA ILE A 135 -1.97 -24.76 -18.90
C ILE A 135 -2.08 -26.20 -19.39
N PRO A 136 -3.12 -26.57 -20.14
CA PRO A 136 -3.26 -27.92 -20.67
C PRO A 136 -2.21 -28.18 -21.75
N LEU A 137 -1.33 -29.17 -21.52
CA LEU A 137 -0.35 -29.62 -22.49
C LEU A 137 -1.08 -30.21 -23.72
N GLY A 138 -0.69 -29.79 -24.92
CA GLY A 138 -1.21 -30.34 -26.18
C GLY A 138 -2.49 -29.68 -26.70
N VAL A 139 -3.06 -28.69 -26.02
CA VAL A 139 -4.18 -27.90 -26.54
C VAL A 139 -3.65 -26.61 -27.16
N ALA A 140 -3.90 -26.43 -28.47
CA ALA A 140 -3.50 -25.22 -29.18
C ALA A 140 -4.24 -23.99 -28.63
N PHE A 141 -3.60 -22.82 -28.71
CA PHE A 141 -4.21 -21.56 -28.27
C PHE A 141 -5.55 -21.28 -28.97
N SER A 142 -5.68 -21.66 -30.25
CA SER A 142 -6.91 -21.50 -31.03
C SER A 142 -8.12 -22.19 -30.40
N ASP A 143 -7.90 -23.33 -29.76
CA ASP A 143 -8.96 -24.23 -29.32
C ASP A 143 -9.45 -23.87 -27.92
N ALA A 144 -8.62 -23.18 -27.13
CA ALA A 144 -8.91 -22.80 -25.75
C ALA A 144 -8.58 -21.33 -25.44
N TRP A 145 -8.75 -20.42 -26.41
CA TRP A 145 -8.36 -19.01 -26.29
C TRP A 145 -8.93 -18.33 -25.03
N PHE A 146 -10.17 -18.68 -24.64
CA PHE A 146 -10.81 -18.14 -23.43
C PHE A 146 -10.09 -18.58 -22.14
N HIS A 147 -9.66 -19.85 -22.07
CA HIS A 147 -8.88 -20.36 -20.92
C HIS A 147 -7.56 -19.61 -20.79
N TYR A 148 -6.81 -19.50 -21.89
CA TYR A 148 -5.55 -18.75 -21.91
C TYR A 148 -5.74 -17.28 -21.54
N PHE A 149 -6.83 -16.66 -21.98
CA PHE A 149 -7.16 -15.28 -21.61
C PHE A 149 -7.47 -15.13 -20.11
N VAL A 150 -8.24 -16.05 -19.53
CA VAL A 150 -8.54 -16.05 -18.08
C VAL A 150 -7.27 -16.28 -17.26
N VAL A 151 -6.42 -17.22 -17.67
CA VAL A 151 -5.12 -17.49 -17.03
C VAL A 151 -4.22 -16.25 -17.10
N TYR A 152 -4.15 -15.59 -18.26
CA TYR A 152 -3.41 -14.34 -18.42
C TYR A 152 -3.92 -13.25 -17.46
N LEU A 153 -5.24 -13.05 -17.38
CA LEU A 153 -5.83 -12.07 -16.46
C LEU A 153 -5.53 -12.40 -14.99
N ALA A 154 -5.54 -13.68 -14.63
CA ALA A 154 -5.18 -14.13 -13.27
C ALA A 154 -3.71 -13.82 -12.95
N PHE A 155 -2.78 -14.11 -13.86
CA PHE A 155 -1.37 -13.75 -13.70
C PHE A 155 -1.13 -12.25 -13.66
N TRP A 156 -1.85 -11.49 -14.49
CA TRP A 156 -1.80 -10.03 -14.44
C TRP A 156 -2.24 -9.49 -13.08
N LEU A 157 -3.37 -9.96 -12.56
CA LEU A 157 -3.86 -9.54 -11.25
C LEU A 157 -2.87 -9.94 -10.14
N TRP A 158 -2.29 -11.14 -10.21
CA TRP A 158 -1.24 -11.58 -9.28
C TRP A 158 -0.04 -10.63 -9.27
N TRP A 159 0.55 -10.35 -10.43
CA TRP A 159 1.70 -9.45 -10.52
C TRP A 159 1.36 -8.03 -10.09
N TYR A 160 0.17 -7.56 -10.44
CA TYR A 160 -0.28 -6.23 -10.04
C TYR A 160 -0.44 -6.14 -8.52
N ALA A 161 -1.08 -7.13 -7.89
CA ALA A 161 -1.17 -7.25 -6.44
C ALA A 161 0.21 -7.31 -5.77
N LEU A 162 1.19 -7.93 -6.43
CA LEU A 162 2.56 -8.00 -5.94
C LEU A 162 3.24 -6.62 -5.92
N PHE A 163 3.10 -5.85 -7.00
CA PHE A 163 3.62 -4.49 -7.05
C PHE A 163 2.93 -3.56 -6.06
N GLU A 164 1.61 -3.67 -5.91
CA GLU A 164 0.84 -2.90 -4.92
C GLU A 164 1.34 -3.17 -3.49
N LEU A 165 1.64 -4.43 -3.13
CA LEU A 165 2.28 -4.71 -1.85
C LEU A 165 3.65 -4.03 -1.73
N SER A 166 4.47 -4.10 -2.78
CA SER A 166 5.78 -3.44 -2.75
C SER A 166 5.68 -1.93 -2.55
N ALA A 167 4.63 -1.30 -3.10
CA ALA A 167 4.34 0.11 -2.89
C ALA A 167 3.93 0.39 -1.43
N VAL A 168 3.06 -0.45 -0.85
CA VAL A 168 2.68 -0.39 0.57
C VAL A 168 3.90 -0.51 1.48
N VAL A 169 4.80 -1.46 1.23
CA VAL A 169 6.03 -1.64 2.03
C VAL A 169 6.95 -0.42 1.92
N ARG A 170 7.16 0.11 0.71
CA ARG A 170 7.98 1.31 0.51
C ARG A 170 7.41 2.51 1.26
N ILE A 171 6.10 2.70 1.19
CA ILE A 171 5.41 3.77 1.91
C ILE A 171 5.57 3.57 3.42
N PHE A 172 5.42 2.33 3.90
CA PHE A 172 5.61 2.00 5.31
C PHE A 172 7.02 2.37 5.79
N MET A 173 8.05 1.99 5.05
CA MET A 173 9.44 2.34 5.37
C MET A 173 9.68 3.85 5.36
N GLN A 174 9.07 4.58 4.42
CA GLN A 174 9.17 6.03 4.36
C GLN A 174 8.49 6.72 5.56
N VAL A 175 7.30 6.26 5.93
CA VAL A 175 6.57 6.77 7.10
C VAL A 175 7.35 6.46 8.39
N ALA A 176 7.83 5.22 8.56
CA ALA A 176 8.64 4.83 9.71
C ALA A 176 9.94 5.66 9.79
N GLY A 177 10.66 5.83 8.68
CA GLY A 177 11.86 6.65 8.62
C GLY A 177 11.61 8.12 8.94
N ALA A 178 10.49 8.69 8.46
CA ALA A 178 10.10 10.06 8.79
C ALA A 178 9.82 10.23 10.29
N ILE A 179 9.14 9.26 10.91
CA ILE A 179 8.86 9.26 12.36
C ILE A 179 10.18 9.20 13.16
N VAL A 180 11.10 8.30 12.80
CA VAL A 180 12.39 8.16 13.49
C VAL A 180 13.20 9.45 13.38
N LYS A 181 13.32 10.02 12.17
CA LYS A 181 14.06 11.26 11.96
C LYS A 181 13.49 12.43 12.77
N GLU A 182 12.17 12.55 12.84
CA GLU A 182 11.51 13.59 13.65
C GLU A 182 11.71 13.37 15.15
N ASN A 183 11.65 12.12 15.63
CA ASN A 183 11.89 11.82 17.05
C ASN A 183 13.34 12.14 17.45
N VAL A 184 14.32 11.86 16.59
CA VAL A 184 15.73 12.23 16.84
C VAL A 184 15.89 13.75 16.89
N LEU A 185 15.30 14.48 15.94
CA LEU A 185 15.39 15.95 15.92
C LEU A 185 14.72 16.61 17.14
N ASN A 186 13.58 16.10 17.59
CA ASN A 186 12.92 16.62 18.79
C ASN A 186 13.73 16.35 20.08
N VAL A 187 14.48 15.24 20.14
CA VAL A 187 15.39 14.95 21.26
C VAL A 187 16.58 15.92 21.24
N ASP A 188 17.14 16.22 20.07
CA ASP A 188 18.25 17.18 19.92
C ASP A 188 17.85 18.62 20.25
N GLU A 189 16.60 19.03 19.97
CA GLU A 189 16.07 20.35 20.35
C GLU A 189 15.78 20.42 21.86
N GLY A 190 15.23 19.37 22.47
CA GLY A 190 15.02 19.30 23.92
C GLY A 190 16.32 19.34 24.73
N GLY A 191 17.39 18.70 24.24
CA GLY A 191 18.72 18.74 24.87
C GLY A 191 19.40 20.11 24.77
N LYS A 192 19.07 20.92 23.74
CA LYS A 192 19.56 22.29 23.61
C LYS A 192 18.82 23.28 24.51
N GLU A 193 17.53 23.08 24.76
CA GLU A 193 16.77 23.91 25.71
C GLU A 193 17.16 23.64 27.17
N GLU A 194 17.40 22.38 27.55
CA GLU A 194 17.93 22.03 28.88
C GLU A 194 19.36 22.55 29.09
N SER A 195 20.21 22.55 28.06
CA SER A 195 21.56 23.14 28.14
C SER A 195 21.55 24.67 28.18
N ALA A 196 20.48 25.34 27.74
CA ALA A 196 20.35 26.80 27.79
C ALA A 196 19.76 27.30 29.12
N THR A 197 19.14 26.42 29.92
CA THR A 197 18.57 26.75 31.24
C THR A 197 19.36 26.17 32.42
N GLY A 198 20.31 25.27 32.18
CA GLY A 198 21.21 24.69 33.18
C GLY A 198 22.48 25.50 33.45
N GLY A 199 22.35 26.78 33.80
CA GLY A 199 23.44 27.62 34.32
C GLY A 199 23.12 28.11 35.73
N GLY A 200 23.25 27.24 36.73
CA GLY A 200 23.15 27.61 38.15
C GLY A 200 24.38 28.38 38.68
N PRO A 201 24.54 28.50 40.00
CA PRO A 201 24.03 29.61 40.82
C PRO A 201 25.18 30.36 41.53
N GLU A 202 25.21 31.69 41.49
CA GLU A 202 26.06 32.47 42.40
C GLU A 202 25.37 33.72 42.98
N ALA A 203 25.31 33.70 44.32
CA ALA A 203 25.47 34.82 45.24
C ALA A 203 24.52 36.04 45.11
N LYS A 204 23.43 36.00 45.88
CA LYS A 204 23.02 37.19 46.65
C LYS A 204 22.76 36.83 48.11
N LYS A 205 23.75 37.14 48.94
CA LYS A 205 23.58 37.46 50.36
C LYS A 205 22.60 38.62 50.50
N SER A 206 21.53 38.44 51.28
CA SER A 206 20.90 39.50 52.06
C SER A 206 20.07 38.82 53.16
N LEU A 207 20.69 38.61 54.33
CA LEU A 207 20.50 39.46 55.51
C LEU A 207 19.04 39.43 56.00
N ILE A 208 18.79 38.50 56.92
CA ILE A 208 17.65 38.53 57.82
C ILE A 208 17.96 39.61 58.86
N LEU A 209 17.10 40.61 58.99
CA LEU A 209 16.97 41.40 60.21
C LEU A 209 15.50 41.31 60.67
N PRO A 210 15.25 41.01 61.95
CA PRO A 210 13.91 41.08 62.51
C PRO A 210 13.53 42.54 62.78
N HIS A 211 12.25 42.83 62.56
CA HIS A 211 11.60 44.02 63.09
C HIS A 211 11.48 43.91 64.60
N ASP A 212 12.05 44.88 65.31
CA ASP A 212 11.37 45.65 66.35
C ASP A 212 11.69 47.14 66.10
#